data_AF-A0A0F9NKU6-F1
#
_entry.id   AF-A0A0F9NKU6-F1
#
_cell.length_a   1.000
_cell.length_b   1.000
_cell.length_c   1.000
_cell.angle_alpha   90.00
_cell.angle_beta   90.00
_cell.angle_gamma   90.00
#
_symmetry.space_group_name_H-M   'P 1'
#
loop_
_entity.id
_entity.type
_entity.pdbx_description
1 polymer ?
#
loop_
_entity_poly.entity_id
_entity_poly.type
_entity_poly.pdbx_seq_one_letter_code
_entity_poly.pdbx_strand_id
1 'polypeptide(L)'
;MNDFNWSQFWVVGIIALLVGGVFTFYFFQKAPTGLNDEEVQAIVDNATASAIDEKDIEIAELKSTLSNLENVTGTTVGEGGEIIVTEKATVGYLIDELFLEIPFIDELSDREISLFDGEVDFDGDRYDAEEIFFLDGIKLRANEKDFEGNVYLTIPENSIYYKFEFEASLNTDNITDDETLVFDFLGREVEVSDWNMDTITFSQGVEHFMTEGESVNFNDKDVVLELVLKDAIYITIDGIGKKIGEGEIGRINIVEIKVEEVLYTGDSTRESKAVIILGDDVEFEVSDGEEYEDDSIWEWIIDEHSIGLVLTEDFTELDEEFSALATGDLVCLPNDYVCVNYNGLIDEDIEKYTFDLEDSYVRAKGNFLSGVEDYDRIYLGVGENKTGIFSDNELADNDYLGLTIELGDTDSVLNIIYNETDSVYWIVIEEFEVNLDLNVTNVGTGDEDYLTAYGILVKNPEDAISDNYFEISVPEEKLEGTISVSDWKTIEKVSDTSKEVTNQTST
;
A
#
# COMPACT_ATOMS: atom_id res chain seq x y z
N MET A 1 -25.35 30.16 -74.43
CA MET A 1 -25.40 28.90 -75.20
C MET A 1 -23.95 28.44 -75.32
N ASN A 2 -23.32 28.08 -74.21
CA ASN A 2 -23.47 26.85 -73.42
C ASN A 2 -22.76 25.69 -74.11
N ASP A 3 -21.48 25.54 -73.77
CA ASP A 3 -20.91 24.25 -73.42
C ASP A 3 -20.21 24.45 -72.07
N PHE A 4 -20.95 24.24 -70.99
CA PHE A 4 -20.43 24.27 -69.62
C PHE A 4 -20.19 22.81 -69.23
N ASN A 5 -18.92 22.42 -69.12
CA ASN A 5 -18.51 21.03 -68.93
C ASN A 5 -18.62 20.63 -67.45
N TRP A 6 -19.61 19.78 -67.15
CA TRP A 6 -19.94 19.31 -65.79
C TRP A 6 -19.00 18.21 -65.24
N SER A 7 -18.00 17.76 -66.00
CA SER A 7 -17.19 16.59 -65.59
C SER A 7 -16.10 16.87 -64.55
N GLN A 8 -15.79 18.12 -64.22
CA GLN A 8 -14.74 18.45 -63.25
C GLN A 8 -15.23 18.60 -61.81
N PHE A 9 -16.54 18.64 -61.56
CA PHE A 9 -17.08 18.75 -60.20
C PHE A 9 -17.22 17.43 -59.44
N TRP A 10 -17.06 16.28 -60.12
CA TRP A 10 -17.20 14.96 -59.47
C TRP A 10 -15.90 14.39 -58.90
N VAL A 11 -14.73 14.89 -59.32
CA VAL A 11 -13.43 14.34 -58.85
C VAL A 11 -13.04 14.86 -57.47
N VAL A 12 -13.50 16.05 -57.08
CA VAL A 12 -13.23 16.63 -55.76
C VAL A 12 -14.18 16.08 -54.67
N GLY A 13 -15.33 15.52 -55.06
CA GLY A 13 -16.35 15.04 -54.12
C GLY A 13 -16.15 13.61 -53.58
N ILE A 14 -15.22 12.82 -54.12
CA ILE A 14 -15.09 11.39 -53.75
C ILE A 14 -13.93 11.12 -52.78
N ILE A 15 -12.97 12.04 -52.63
CA ILE A 15 -11.85 11.85 -51.69
C ILE A 15 -12.23 12.23 -50.25
N ALA A 16 -13.30 13.01 -50.06
CA ALA A 16 -13.79 13.41 -48.74
C ALA A 16 -14.53 12.31 -47.94
N LEU A 17 -14.65 11.09 -48.48
CA LEU A 17 -15.46 10.01 -47.89
C LEU A 17 -14.65 8.87 -47.25
N LEU A 18 -13.32 8.92 -47.27
CA LEU A 18 -12.46 7.85 -46.70
C LEU A 18 -11.64 8.25 -45.47
N VAL A 19 -11.67 9.51 -45.05
CA VAL A 19 -10.99 9.97 -43.83
C VAL A 19 -12.01 10.66 -42.93
N GLY A 20 -12.34 10.02 -41.82
CA GLY A 20 -13.46 10.36 -40.95
C GLY A 20 -13.45 11.82 -40.46
N GLY A 21 -14.62 12.45 -40.57
CA GLY A 21 -15.15 13.39 -39.56
C GLY A 21 -14.69 14.85 -39.61
N VAL A 22 -13.41 15.16 -39.75
CA VAL A 22 -12.92 16.51 -39.37
C VAL A 22 -12.86 17.51 -40.52
N PHE A 23 -12.92 17.07 -41.79
CA PHE A 23 -12.57 17.94 -42.91
C PHE A 23 -13.71 18.79 -43.53
N THR A 24 -14.91 18.80 -42.93
CA THR A 24 -16.08 19.40 -43.61
C THR A 24 -16.19 20.93 -43.48
N PHE A 25 -15.35 21.60 -42.68
CA PHE A 25 -15.57 23.03 -42.38
C PHE A 25 -14.67 24.04 -43.09
N TYR A 26 -13.58 23.64 -43.78
CA TYR A 26 -12.61 24.61 -44.32
C TYR A 26 -12.71 24.96 -45.82
N PHE A 27 -13.54 24.27 -46.62
CA PHE A 27 -13.52 24.42 -48.09
C PHE A 27 -14.59 25.35 -48.70
N PHE A 28 -15.05 26.36 -47.96
CA PHE A 28 -15.87 27.46 -48.53
C PHE A 28 -15.14 28.81 -48.63
N GLN A 29 -13.81 28.83 -48.59
CA GLN A 29 -13.08 29.98 -49.14
C GLN A 29 -13.04 29.86 -50.67
N LYS A 30 -13.66 30.83 -51.33
CA LYS A 30 -13.71 31.00 -52.78
C LYS A 30 -12.30 30.89 -53.35
N ALA A 31 -12.01 29.78 -54.03
CA ALA A 31 -10.70 29.55 -54.65
C ALA A 31 -10.27 30.81 -55.42
N PRO A 32 -9.04 31.33 -55.21
CA PRO A 32 -8.55 32.46 -55.97
C PRO A 32 -8.55 32.07 -57.44
N THR A 33 -9.41 32.73 -58.23
CA THR A 33 -9.50 32.50 -59.66
C THR A 33 -8.18 32.93 -60.30
N GLY A 34 -7.31 31.97 -60.62
CA GLY A 34 -6.01 32.26 -61.23
C GLY A 34 -4.91 31.22 -61.02
N LEU A 35 -5.10 30.24 -60.11
CA LEU A 35 -4.11 29.18 -59.93
C LEU A 35 -4.16 28.19 -61.09
N ASN A 36 -2.98 27.81 -61.60
CA ASN A 36 -2.87 26.74 -62.58
C ASN A 36 -2.84 25.36 -61.88
N ASP A 37 -3.03 24.28 -62.64
CA ASP A 37 -3.13 22.91 -62.10
C ASP A 37 -1.89 22.49 -61.27
N GLU A 38 -0.70 23.04 -61.60
CA GLU A 38 0.56 22.76 -60.90
C GLU A 38 0.60 23.43 -59.52
N GLU A 39 0.06 24.64 -59.39
CA GLU A 39 -0.08 25.35 -58.12
C GLU A 39 -1.13 24.70 -57.21
N VAL A 40 -2.22 24.19 -57.80
CA VAL A 40 -3.24 23.44 -57.04
C VAL A 40 -2.65 22.13 -56.51
N GLN A 41 -1.89 21.41 -57.34
CA GLN A 41 -1.24 20.16 -56.91
C GLN A 41 -0.23 20.41 -55.79
N ALA A 42 0.59 21.46 -55.89
CA ALA A 42 1.56 21.80 -54.85
C ALA A 42 0.92 22.13 -53.49
N ILE A 43 -0.25 22.79 -53.49
CA ILE A 43 -1.01 23.08 -52.26
C ILE A 43 -1.56 21.77 -51.65
N VAL A 44 -2.07 20.86 -52.49
CA VAL A 44 -2.58 19.55 -52.04
C VAL A 44 -1.45 18.70 -51.47
N ASP A 45 -0.30 18.64 -52.16
CA ASP A 45 0.85 17.86 -51.71
C ASP A 45 1.40 18.40 -50.38
N ASN A 46 1.47 19.73 -50.21
CA ASN A 46 1.93 20.35 -48.96
C ASN A 46 0.94 20.14 -47.80
N ALA A 47 -0.37 20.23 -48.06
CA ALA A 47 -1.39 19.93 -47.04
C ALA A 47 -1.38 18.45 -46.65
N THR A 48 -1.16 17.56 -47.61
CA THR A 48 -1.07 16.11 -47.38
C THR A 48 0.19 15.76 -46.57
N ALA A 49 1.34 16.35 -46.90
CA ALA A 49 2.57 16.18 -46.14
C ALA A 49 2.43 16.67 -44.69
N SER A 50 1.86 17.85 -44.48
CA SER A 50 1.63 18.39 -43.14
C SER A 50 0.68 17.52 -42.29
N ALA A 51 -0.34 16.92 -42.91
CA ALA A 51 -1.25 16.01 -42.21
C ALA A 51 -0.61 14.65 -41.90
N ILE A 52 0.33 14.19 -42.74
CA ILE A 52 1.13 12.98 -42.48
C ILE A 52 2.08 13.23 -41.30
N ASP A 53 2.79 14.38 -41.29
CA ASP A 53 3.71 14.72 -40.21
C ASP A 53 3.00 14.81 -38.85
N GLU A 54 1.80 15.40 -38.80
CA GLU A 54 0.96 15.46 -37.59
C GLU A 54 0.56 14.05 -37.10
N LYS A 55 0.21 13.16 -38.02
CA LYS A 55 -0.13 11.77 -37.68
C LYS A 55 1.07 10.93 -37.27
N ASP A 56 2.24 11.18 -37.84
CA ASP A 56 3.48 10.51 -37.45
C ASP A 56 3.92 10.92 -36.03
N ILE A 57 3.68 12.17 -35.62
CA ILE A 57 3.89 12.63 -34.23
C ILE A 57 2.92 11.91 -33.29
N GLU A 58 1.63 11.88 -33.61
CA GLU A 58 0.62 11.18 -32.79
C GLU A 58 0.92 9.67 -32.68
N ILE A 59 1.39 9.03 -33.75
CA ILE A 59 1.83 7.63 -33.73
C ILE A 59 3.09 7.46 -32.87
N ALA A 60 4.03 8.40 -32.90
CA ALA A 60 5.24 8.33 -32.08
C ALA A 60 4.93 8.51 -30.59
N GLU A 61 4.04 9.44 -30.23
CA GLU A 61 3.53 9.61 -28.87
C GLU A 61 2.81 8.35 -28.40
N LEU A 62 1.87 7.82 -29.21
CA LEU A 62 1.17 6.56 -28.90
C LEU A 62 2.13 5.39 -28.73
N LYS A 63 3.18 5.27 -29.56
CA LYS A 63 4.21 4.23 -29.39
C LYS A 63 5.04 4.41 -28.13
N SER A 64 5.33 5.65 -27.74
CA SER A 64 6.01 5.95 -26.48
C SER A 64 5.14 5.56 -25.28
N THR A 65 3.86 5.89 -25.32
CA THR A 65 2.88 5.49 -24.31
C THR A 65 2.75 3.96 -24.25
N LEU A 66 2.70 3.30 -25.40
CA LEU A 66 2.63 1.84 -25.47
C LEU A 66 3.89 1.18 -24.91
N SER A 67 5.07 1.70 -25.23
CA SER A 67 6.35 1.19 -24.69
C SER A 67 6.46 1.40 -23.18
N ASN A 68 5.89 2.50 -22.65
CA ASN A 68 5.79 2.73 -21.21
C ASN A 68 4.79 1.75 -20.56
N LEU A 69 3.67 1.44 -21.23
CA LEU A 69 2.73 0.40 -20.76
C LEU A 69 3.31 -1.02 -20.83
N GLU A 70 4.08 -1.36 -21.86
CA GLU A 70 4.74 -2.67 -22.01
C GLU A 70 5.83 -2.89 -20.94
N ASN A 71 6.49 -1.81 -20.49
CA ASN A 71 7.40 -1.88 -19.33
C ASN A 71 6.67 -2.08 -18.00
N VAL A 72 5.39 -1.70 -17.93
CA VAL A 72 4.56 -1.77 -16.71
C VAL A 72 3.74 -3.06 -16.63
N THR A 73 3.31 -3.61 -17.76
CA THR A 73 2.52 -4.85 -17.83
C THR A 73 3.35 -5.94 -18.46
N GLY A 74 3.73 -6.96 -17.68
CA GLY A 74 4.43 -8.15 -18.17
C GLY A 74 3.56 -8.99 -19.08
N THR A 75 3.26 -8.50 -20.28
CA THR A 75 2.45 -9.19 -21.26
C THR A 75 3.32 -10.16 -22.06
N THR A 76 2.92 -11.43 -22.08
CA THR A 76 3.52 -12.42 -22.98
C THR A 76 2.50 -12.82 -24.04
N VAL A 77 2.90 -12.81 -25.31
CA VAL A 77 2.06 -13.27 -26.40
C VAL A 77 2.18 -14.79 -26.46
N GLY A 78 1.11 -15.49 -26.09
CA GLY A 78 1.06 -16.95 -26.20
C GLY A 78 1.12 -17.43 -27.65
N GLU A 79 1.47 -18.70 -27.88
CA GLU A 79 1.61 -19.29 -29.23
C GLU A 79 0.33 -19.20 -30.11
N GLY A 80 -0.82 -18.81 -29.54
CA GLY A 80 -2.08 -18.57 -30.26
C GLY A 80 -2.37 -17.11 -30.65
N GLY A 81 -1.48 -16.16 -30.32
CA GLY A 81 -1.76 -14.73 -30.46
C GLY A 81 -2.71 -14.17 -29.39
N GLU A 82 -2.98 -14.95 -28.35
CA GLU A 82 -3.68 -14.49 -27.15
C GLU A 82 -2.68 -13.72 -26.28
N ILE A 83 -3.06 -12.50 -25.89
CA ILE A 83 -2.29 -11.67 -24.98
C ILE A 83 -2.58 -12.21 -23.59
N ILE A 84 -1.63 -12.92 -22.98
CA ILE A 84 -1.71 -13.28 -21.58
C ILE A 84 -1.19 -12.06 -20.82
N VAL A 85 -2.12 -11.28 -20.27
CA VAL A 85 -1.80 -10.30 -19.25
C VAL A 85 -1.50 -11.09 -17.99
N THR A 86 -0.26 -11.53 -17.85
CA THR A 86 0.27 -11.79 -16.52
C THR A 86 0.34 -10.41 -15.88
N GLU A 87 -0.61 -10.12 -14.99
CA GLU A 87 -0.42 -9.06 -14.01
C GLU A 87 0.90 -9.38 -13.36
N LYS A 88 1.94 -8.64 -13.78
CA LYS A 88 3.15 -8.55 -13.01
C LYS A 88 2.66 -7.74 -11.82
N ALA A 89 2.12 -8.43 -10.82
CA ALA A 89 1.92 -7.88 -9.51
C ALA A 89 3.21 -7.11 -9.25
N THR A 90 3.10 -5.79 -9.16
CA THR A 90 4.15 -4.99 -8.56
C THR A 90 4.15 -5.51 -7.13
N VAL A 91 4.92 -6.59 -6.93
CA VAL A 91 4.99 -7.30 -5.67
C VAL A 91 5.70 -6.31 -4.79
N GLY A 92 5.02 -5.80 -3.76
CA GLY A 92 5.70 -5.13 -2.67
C GLY A 92 6.79 -6.04 -2.10
N TYR A 93 7.54 -5.54 -1.13
CA TYR A 93 8.44 -6.39 -0.38
C TYR A 93 7.61 -7.42 0.40
N LEU A 94 7.78 -8.70 0.08
CA LEU A 94 7.16 -9.79 0.81
C LEU A 94 8.06 -10.12 2.01
N ILE A 95 7.48 -10.01 3.20
CA ILE A 95 8.10 -10.44 4.43
C ILE A 95 7.43 -11.76 4.83
N ASP A 96 8.25 -12.78 4.97
CA ASP A 96 7.89 -14.14 5.39
C ASP A 96 8.56 -14.49 6.73
N GLU A 97 8.45 -15.75 7.16
CA GLU A 97 8.95 -16.24 8.46
C GLU A 97 8.31 -15.53 9.68
N LEU A 98 7.09 -14.98 9.54
CA LEU A 98 6.33 -14.50 10.69
C LEU A 98 5.69 -15.68 11.42
N PHE A 99 6.17 -15.97 12.61
CA PHE A 99 5.61 -17.03 13.45
C PHE A 99 4.57 -16.49 14.44
N LEU A 100 3.58 -17.32 14.76
CA LEU A 100 2.58 -17.02 15.79
C LEU A 100 3.23 -16.67 17.14
N GLU A 101 2.69 -15.63 17.78
CA GLU A 101 3.10 -15.11 19.10
C GLU A 101 4.54 -14.57 19.19
N ILE A 102 5.30 -14.54 18.09
CA ILE A 102 6.66 -14.01 18.05
C ILE A 102 6.63 -12.58 17.50
N PRO A 103 7.14 -11.56 18.25
CA PRO A 103 7.29 -10.21 17.72
C PRO A 103 8.23 -10.21 16.52
N PHE A 104 7.78 -9.55 15.46
CA PHE A 104 8.55 -9.25 14.27
C PHE A 104 9.11 -7.82 14.35
N ILE A 105 10.34 -7.64 13.88
CA ILE A 105 11.01 -6.34 13.81
C ILE A 105 11.76 -6.29 12.48
N ASP A 106 11.57 -5.22 11.71
CA ASP A 106 12.27 -5.00 10.46
C ASP A 106 12.43 -3.51 10.16
N GLU A 107 13.43 -3.21 9.34
CA GLU A 107 13.78 -1.87 8.88
C GLU A 107 13.94 -1.95 7.37
N LEU A 108 13.07 -1.26 6.64
CA LEU A 108 13.02 -1.28 5.18
C LEU A 108 13.57 0.03 4.63
N SER A 109 14.43 -0.07 3.60
CA SER A 109 14.98 1.06 2.86
C SER A 109 14.54 1.05 1.39
N ASP A 110 15.10 1.95 0.60
CA ASP A 110 15.03 2.04 -0.87
C ASP A 110 15.20 0.71 -1.63
N ARG A 111 15.88 -0.27 -1.02
CA ARG A 111 16.16 -1.59 -1.61
C ARG A 111 14.95 -2.49 -1.62
N GLU A 112 14.16 -2.45 -0.54
CA GLU A 112 13.01 -3.31 -0.33
C GLU A 112 11.74 -2.67 -0.89
N ILE A 113 11.53 -1.41 -0.54
CA ILE A 113 10.39 -0.59 -0.97
C ILE A 113 10.94 0.73 -1.49
N SER A 114 10.43 1.27 -2.60
CA SER A 114 11.06 2.38 -3.35
C SER A 114 11.02 3.75 -2.64
N LEU A 115 11.52 3.79 -1.42
CA LEU A 115 11.76 4.94 -0.58
C LEU A 115 12.89 5.80 -1.15
N PHE A 116 12.86 7.08 -0.80
CA PHE A 116 13.89 8.03 -1.21
C PHE A 116 15.23 7.72 -0.54
N ASP A 117 16.30 7.66 -1.32
CA ASP A 117 17.71 7.65 -0.88
C ASP A 117 18.48 8.52 -1.89
N GLY A 118 18.93 9.69 -1.46
CA GLY A 118 19.50 10.68 -2.38
C GLY A 118 20.04 11.96 -1.74
N GLU A 119 20.23 12.97 -2.60
CA GLU A 119 20.71 14.30 -2.20
C GLU A 119 19.55 15.31 -2.31
N VAL A 120 19.40 16.18 -1.29
CA VAL A 120 18.54 17.37 -1.31
C VAL A 120 19.43 18.61 -1.46
N ASP A 121 19.16 19.44 -2.48
CA ASP A 121 19.87 20.71 -2.70
C ASP A 121 19.24 21.81 -1.81
N PHE A 122 20.04 22.49 -0.98
CA PHE A 122 19.58 23.59 -0.10
C PHE A 122 20.69 24.61 0.19
N ASP A 123 20.41 25.92 0.08
CA ASP A 123 21.37 27.03 0.28
C ASP A 123 22.68 26.85 -0.51
N GLY A 124 22.58 26.27 -1.71
CA GLY A 124 23.72 25.98 -2.59
C GLY A 124 24.63 24.81 -2.14
N ASP A 125 24.29 24.13 -1.06
CA ASP A 125 24.90 22.89 -0.59
C ASP A 125 24.01 21.68 -0.94
N ARG A 126 24.57 20.47 -0.75
CA ARG A 126 23.90 19.18 -0.99
C ARG A 126 23.93 18.35 0.28
N TYR A 127 22.76 17.89 0.69
CA TYR A 127 22.60 17.11 1.90
C TYR A 127 22.16 15.70 1.51
N ASP A 128 22.92 14.71 1.95
CA ASP A 128 22.49 13.30 1.87
C ASP A 128 21.28 13.12 2.79
N ALA A 129 20.21 12.53 2.25
CA ALA A 129 18.98 12.27 2.97
C ALA A 129 18.34 10.95 2.51
N GLU A 130 17.65 10.29 3.44
CA GLU A 130 17.01 9.01 3.21
C GLU A 130 15.65 8.92 3.90
N GLU A 131 14.78 8.12 3.33
CA GLU A 131 13.54 7.67 3.94
C GLU A 131 13.70 6.27 4.50
N ILE A 132 13.23 6.07 5.72
CA ILE A 132 13.33 4.80 6.43
C ILE A 132 11.95 4.42 6.97
N PHE A 133 11.58 3.15 6.81
CA PHE A 133 10.31 2.61 7.29
C PHE A 133 10.57 1.44 8.24
N PHE A 134 10.08 1.54 9.47
CA PHE A 134 10.32 0.55 10.52
C PHE A 134 9.03 -0.13 10.94
N LEU A 135 9.15 -1.43 11.19
CA LEU A 135 8.14 -2.28 11.81
C LEU A 135 8.73 -2.82 13.12
N ASP A 136 8.08 -2.62 14.26
CA ASP A 136 8.56 -3.07 15.57
C ASP A 136 7.42 -3.67 16.42
N GLY A 137 7.51 -4.97 16.72
CA GLY A 137 6.63 -5.61 17.69
C GLY A 137 5.29 -6.10 17.13
N ILE A 138 5.12 -6.02 15.80
CA ILE A 138 4.00 -6.62 15.07
C ILE A 138 4.01 -8.15 15.28
N LYS A 139 2.83 -8.76 15.43
CA LYS A 139 2.69 -10.19 15.75
C LYS A 139 1.51 -10.82 15.04
N LEU A 140 1.61 -12.11 14.74
CA LEU A 140 0.45 -12.93 14.42
C LEU A 140 -0.14 -13.50 15.70
N ARG A 141 -1.46 -13.34 15.90
CA ARG A 141 -2.21 -13.89 17.05
C ARG A 141 -3.47 -14.60 16.60
N ALA A 142 -3.88 -15.61 17.36
CA ALA A 142 -5.00 -16.48 17.00
C ALA A 142 -6.02 -16.72 18.12
N ASN A 143 -5.62 -16.49 19.37
CA ASN A 143 -6.39 -16.88 20.56
C ASN A 143 -6.84 -15.70 21.42
N GLU A 144 -6.87 -14.50 20.83
CA GLU A 144 -7.46 -13.35 21.51
C GLU A 144 -8.98 -13.48 21.56
N LYS A 145 -9.60 -12.68 22.43
CA LYS A 145 -11.06 -12.64 22.55
C LYS A 145 -11.66 -12.33 21.17
N ASP A 146 -12.67 -13.09 20.78
CA ASP A 146 -13.41 -12.96 19.52
C ASP A 146 -12.64 -13.40 18.24
N PHE A 147 -11.40 -13.91 18.35
CA PHE A 147 -10.66 -14.40 17.17
C PHE A 147 -11.17 -15.77 16.68
N GLU A 148 -11.83 -16.54 17.54
CA GLU A 148 -12.44 -17.84 17.22
C GLU A 148 -11.45 -18.82 16.52
N GLY A 149 -10.16 -18.76 16.89
CA GLY A 149 -9.10 -19.58 16.31
C GLY A 149 -8.57 -19.11 14.95
N ASN A 150 -9.06 -17.99 14.41
CA ASN A 150 -8.51 -17.37 13.20
C ASN A 150 -7.28 -16.53 13.53
N VAL A 151 -6.32 -16.49 12.60
CA VAL A 151 -5.09 -15.71 12.77
C VAL A 151 -5.22 -14.31 12.20
N TYR A 152 -4.87 -13.32 13.01
CA TYR A 152 -4.82 -11.91 12.65
C TYR A 152 -3.43 -11.35 12.86
N LEU A 153 -3.10 -10.30 12.11
CA LEU A 153 -1.91 -9.49 12.37
C LEU A 153 -2.28 -8.39 13.37
N THR A 154 -1.67 -8.46 14.55
CA THR A 154 -1.80 -7.43 15.59
C THR A 154 -0.67 -6.41 15.49
N ILE A 155 -1.03 -5.13 15.49
CA ILE A 155 -0.10 -4.01 15.29
C ILE A 155 -0.22 -3.07 16.49
N PRO A 156 0.70 -3.14 17.47
CA PRO A 156 0.68 -2.27 18.65
C PRO A 156 0.83 -0.79 18.30
N GLU A 157 0.44 0.10 19.21
CA GLU A 157 0.85 1.52 19.16
C GLU A 157 2.39 1.63 18.99
N ASN A 158 2.83 2.63 18.24
CA ASN A 158 4.24 2.90 17.92
C ASN A 158 5.00 1.79 17.17
N SER A 159 4.29 0.78 16.65
CA SER A 159 4.94 -0.34 15.94
C SER A 159 5.22 -0.06 14.47
N ILE A 160 4.60 0.95 13.88
CA ILE A 160 4.90 1.41 12.52
C ILE A 160 5.42 2.83 12.61
N TYR A 161 6.59 3.03 12.01
CA TYR A 161 7.25 4.32 11.96
C TYR A 161 7.78 4.57 10.56
N TYR A 162 7.71 5.83 10.15
CA TYR A 162 8.29 6.33 8.92
C TYR A 162 9.07 7.61 9.23
N LYS A 163 10.25 7.77 8.64
CA LYS A 163 11.06 8.98 8.81
C LYS A 163 11.79 9.35 7.52
N PHE A 164 11.83 10.63 7.23
CA PHE A 164 12.75 11.29 6.34
C PHE A 164 13.87 11.90 7.18
N GLU A 165 15.12 11.49 6.97
CA GLU A 165 16.29 11.87 7.77
C GLU A 165 17.39 12.46 6.89
N PHE A 166 18.01 13.55 7.35
CA PHE A 166 19.24 14.09 6.77
C PHE A 166 20.46 13.47 7.46
N GLU A 167 21.35 12.78 6.72
CA GLU A 167 22.54 12.15 7.29
C GLU A 167 23.51 13.17 7.90
N ALA A 168 23.62 14.32 7.26
CA ALA A 168 24.40 15.46 7.72
C ALA A 168 23.52 16.44 8.47
N SER A 169 24.06 17.07 9.52
CA SER A 169 23.34 18.09 10.27
C SER A 169 22.94 19.24 9.34
N LEU A 170 21.68 19.27 8.94
CA LEU A 170 21.05 20.36 8.21
C LEU A 170 21.07 21.60 9.11
N ASN A 171 21.61 22.72 8.60
CA ASN A 171 21.58 23.97 9.34
C ASN A 171 20.23 24.65 9.14
N THR A 172 19.24 24.28 9.95
CA THR A 172 17.87 24.80 9.81
C THR A 172 17.77 26.31 10.04
N ASP A 173 18.74 26.93 10.71
CA ASP A 173 18.87 28.40 10.85
C ASP A 173 18.96 29.15 9.50
N ASN A 174 19.31 28.45 8.42
CA ASN A 174 19.37 29.02 7.07
C ASN A 174 18.02 29.00 6.34
N ILE A 175 17.02 28.26 6.85
CA ILE A 175 15.69 28.23 6.27
C ILE A 175 15.03 29.58 6.58
N THR A 176 14.66 30.30 5.52
CA THR A 176 14.04 31.63 5.63
C THR A 176 12.98 31.80 4.56
N ASP A 177 12.14 32.84 4.68
CA ASP A 177 11.14 33.18 3.65
C ASP A 177 11.72 33.35 2.23
N ASP A 178 13.01 33.70 2.11
CA ASP A 178 13.71 33.88 0.83
C ASP A 178 14.49 32.63 0.38
N GLU A 179 14.67 31.63 1.25
CA GLU A 179 15.44 30.41 1.02
C GLU A 179 14.76 29.25 1.77
N THR A 180 13.77 28.65 1.12
CA THR A 180 12.98 27.53 1.64
C THR A 180 13.64 26.19 1.29
N LEU A 181 13.31 25.16 2.06
CA LEU A 181 13.79 23.80 1.83
C LEU A 181 12.71 22.99 1.10
N VAL A 182 13.03 22.44 -0.07
CA VAL A 182 12.08 21.67 -0.89
C VAL A 182 12.56 20.22 -1.02
N PHE A 183 11.68 19.27 -0.72
CA PHE A 183 11.93 17.82 -0.87
C PHE A 183 10.61 17.05 -1.02
N ASP A 184 10.69 15.78 -1.41
CA ASP A 184 9.54 14.88 -1.44
C ASP A 184 9.33 14.25 -0.06
N PHE A 185 8.10 14.32 0.47
CA PHE A 185 7.69 13.68 1.72
C PHE A 185 6.36 12.97 1.51
N LEU A 186 6.29 11.67 1.84
CA LEU A 186 5.10 10.83 1.62
C LEU A 186 4.57 10.90 0.18
N GLY A 187 5.49 10.96 -0.78
CA GLY A 187 5.21 10.99 -2.21
C GLY A 187 4.70 12.32 -2.76
N ARG A 188 4.80 13.41 -1.99
CA ARG A 188 4.45 14.76 -2.41
C ARG A 188 5.61 15.72 -2.17
N GLU A 189 5.84 16.63 -3.10
CA GLU A 189 6.77 17.74 -2.89
C GLU A 189 6.22 18.65 -1.78
N VAL A 190 7.05 18.90 -0.76
CA VAL A 190 6.76 19.81 0.34
C VAL A 190 7.80 20.91 0.36
N GLU A 191 7.37 22.12 0.72
CA GLU A 191 8.24 23.27 0.92
C GLU A 191 8.21 23.67 2.39
N VAL A 192 9.38 23.69 3.03
CA VAL A 192 9.55 24.06 4.44
C VAL A 192 10.10 25.48 4.52
N SER A 193 9.33 26.38 5.15
CA SER A 193 9.67 27.79 5.34
C SER A 193 10.22 28.12 6.72
N ASP A 194 10.03 27.23 7.71
CA ASP A 194 10.69 27.30 9.01
C ASP A 194 10.84 25.90 9.61
N TRP A 195 11.95 25.64 10.29
CA TRP A 195 12.18 24.38 11.02
C TRP A 195 12.99 24.65 12.29
N ASN A 196 12.30 24.58 13.44
CA ASN A 196 12.88 24.81 14.75
C ASN A 196 12.73 23.57 15.63
N MET A 197 13.74 22.68 15.58
CA MET A 197 13.88 21.48 16.41
C MET A 197 12.69 20.51 16.37
N ASP A 198 11.58 20.86 17.01
CA ASP A 198 10.36 20.06 17.19
C ASP A 198 9.16 20.62 16.39
N THR A 199 9.35 21.68 15.61
CA THR A 199 8.27 22.35 14.87
C THR A 199 8.70 22.67 13.44
N ILE A 200 7.83 22.38 12.47
CA ILE A 200 8.04 22.66 11.04
C ILE A 200 6.88 23.49 10.52
N THR A 201 7.17 24.55 9.78
CA THR A 201 6.17 25.29 9.00
C THR A 201 6.32 24.94 7.52
N PHE A 202 5.27 24.37 6.95
CA PHE A 202 5.18 24.10 5.53
C PHE A 202 4.53 25.26 4.79
N SER A 203 5.04 25.57 3.60
CA SER A 203 4.37 26.38 2.59
C SER A 203 3.64 25.47 1.59
N GLN A 204 2.38 25.75 1.32
CA GLN A 204 1.57 25.00 0.35
C GLN A 204 0.64 25.91 -0.45
N GLY A 205 0.20 25.43 -1.62
CA GLY A 205 -0.80 26.10 -2.44
C GLY A 205 -0.46 26.08 -3.93
N VAL A 206 -1.22 26.82 -4.71
CA VAL A 206 -1.03 26.93 -6.16
C VAL A 206 -0.38 28.27 -6.48
N GLU A 207 0.83 28.23 -7.06
CA GLU A 207 1.52 29.41 -7.55
C GLU A 207 0.82 29.97 -8.80
N HIS A 208 0.63 31.28 -8.82
CA HIS A 208 0.07 32.03 -9.93
C HIS A 208 0.92 33.27 -10.24
N PHE A 209 1.41 33.31 -11.48
CA PHE A 209 2.03 34.50 -12.04
C PHE A 209 0.98 35.39 -12.72
N MET A 210 0.57 36.46 -12.05
CA MET A 210 -0.54 37.31 -12.48
C MET A 210 -0.07 38.70 -12.95
N THR A 211 -0.73 39.22 -13.98
CA THR A 211 -0.58 40.61 -14.45
C THR A 211 -1.70 41.48 -13.87
N GLU A 212 -1.45 42.78 -13.66
CA GLU A 212 -2.49 43.71 -13.19
C GLU A 212 -3.76 43.67 -14.08
N GLY A 213 -4.91 43.38 -13.48
CA GLY A 213 -6.21 43.17 -14.11
C GLY A 213 -6.55 41.72 -14.47
N GLU A 214 -5.60 40.79 -14.32
CA GLU A 214 -5.80 39.36 -14.55
C GLU A 214 -6.66 38.72 -13.46
N SER A 215 -7.37 37.66 -13.83
CA SER A 215 -8.19 36.85 -12.92
C SER A 215 -7.82 35.38 -13.05
N VAL A 216 -7.68 34.70 -11.92
CA VAL A 216 -7.60 33.25 -11.83
C VAL A 216 -8.80 32.73 -11.04
N ASN A 217 -9.22 31.49 -11.33
CA ASN A 217 -10.30 30.84 -10.58
C ASN A 217 -9.68 29.88 -9.56
N PHE A 218 -10.02 30.05 -8.29
CA PHE A 218 -9.56 29.20 -7.19
C PHE A 218 -10.77 28.84 -6.31
N ASN A 219 -11.06 27.55 -6.15
CA ASN A 219 -12.23 27.05 -5.40
C ASN A 219 -13.56 27.73 -5.78
N ASP A 220 -13.85 27.82 -7.08
CA ASP A 220 -15.02 28.49 -7.69
C ASP A 220 -15.12 30.00 -7.42
N LYS A 221 -14.03 30.64 -6.99
CA LYS A 221 -13.97 32.09 -6.74
C LYS A 221 -13.06 32.77 -7.74
N ASP A 222 -13.50 33.93 -8.22
CA ASP A 222 -12.69 34.77 -9.09
C ASP A 222 -11.74 35.62 -8.23
N VAL A 223 -10.46 35.30 -8.32
CA VAL A 223 -9.36 36.02 -7.68
C VAL A 223 -8.76 36.97 -8.71
N VAL A 224 -8.89 38.28 -8.47
CA VAL A 224 -8.47 39.33 -9.42
C VAL A 224 -7.33 40.15 -8.83
N LEU A 225 -6.21 40.25 -9.55
CA LEU A 225 -5.11 41.14 -9.20
C LEU A 225 -5.41 42.55 -9.68
N GLU A 226 -6.08 43.37 -8.87
CA GLU A 226 -6.54 44.69 -9.28
C GLU A 226 -5.42 45.72 -9.46
N LEU A 227 -4.44 45.74 -8.55
CA LEU A 227 -3.34 46.71 -8.57
C LEU A 227 -2.05 46.08 -8.05
N VAL A 228 -0.94 46.37 -8.71
CA VAL A 228 0.40 46.06 -8.20
C VAL A 228 1.06 47.36 -7.75
N LEU A 229 1.40 47.45 -6.47
CA LEU A 229 2.09 48.58 -5.84
C LEU A 229 3.59 48.26 -5.73
N LYS A 230 4.38 49.20 -5.20
CA LYS A 230 5.84 49.05 -5.14
C LYS A 230 6.30 47.80 -4.36
N ASP A 231 5.67 47.51 -3.23
CA ASP A 231 6.05 46.46 -2.27
C ASP A 231 4.79 45.71 -1.75
N ALA A 232 3.73 45.65 -2.57
CA ALA A 232 2.43 45.10 -2.20
C ALA A 232 1.53 44.91 -3.42
N ILE A 233 0.49 44.10 -3.27
CA ILE A 233 -0.62 44.00 -4.23
C ILE A 233 -1.94 44.43 -3.60
N TYR A 234 -2.94 44.72 -4.44
CA TYR A 234 -4.35 44.80 -4.06
C TYR A 234 -5.11 43.75 -4.85
N ILE A 235 -5.67 42.76 -4.16
CA ILE A 235 -6.35 41.61 -4.77
C ILE A 235 -7.81 41.60 -4.32
N THR A 236 -8.73 41.22 -5.20
CA THR A 236 -10.16 41.07 -4.88
C THR A 236 -10.61 39.63 -5.08
N ILE A 237 -11.45 39.15 -4.16
CA ILE A 237 -12.16 37.86 -4.27
C ILE A 237 -13.64 38.14 -4.07
N ASP A 238 -14.47 37.84 -5.06
CA ASP A 238 -15.92 38.12 -5.06
C ASP A 238 -16.24 39.60 -4.75
N GLY A 239 -15.39 40.51 -5.22
CA GLY A 239 -15.53 41.96 -5.01
C GLY A 239 -15.10 42.47 -3.62
N ILE A 240 -14.57 41.60 -2.74
CA ILE A 240 -13.95 42.00 -1.47
C ILE A 240 -12.44 42.14 -1.69
N GLY A 241 -11.91 43.36 -1.53
CA GLY A 241 -10.50 43.67 -1.80
C GLY A 241 -9.64 43.83 -0.55
N LYS A 242 -8.40 43.35 -0.60
CA LYS A 242 -7.39 43.51 0.47
C LYS A 242 -6.05 43.89 -0.14
N LYS A 243 -5.31 44.74 0.57
CA LYS A 243 -3.90 45.02 0.28
C LYS A 243 -3.03 44.02 1.05
N ILE A 244 -2.08 43.37 0.39
CA ILE A 244 -1.16 42.40 0.99
C ILE A 244 0.26 42.80 0.56
N GLY A 245 1.20 42.94 1.51
CA GLY A 245 2.60 43.24 1.23
C GLY A 245 3.33 42.08 0.56
N GLU A 246 4.42 42.37 -0.13
CA GLU A 246 5.38 41.33 -0.56
C GLU A 246 5.96 40.61 0.68
N GLY A 247 6.05 39.29 0.63
CA GLY A 247 6.36 38.40 1.76
C GLY A 247 5.25 38.27 2.80
N GLU A 248 4.10 38.94 2.65
CA GLU A 248 3.00 38.84 3.62
C GLU A 248 1.93 37.85 3.16
N ILE A 249 1.29 37.22 4.15
CA ILE A 249 0.10 36.41 3.97
C ILE A 249 -1.15 37.21 4.29
N GLY A 250 -2.17 37.09 3.43
CA GLY A 250 -3.45 37.74 3.63
C GLY A 250 -4.65 36.87 3.26
N ARG A 251 -5.47 36.55 4.26
CA ARG A 251 -6.77 35.90 4.03
C ARG A 251 -7.87 36.84 3.51
N ILE A 252 -8.62 36.40 2.50
CA ILE A 252 -9.88 36.99 2.02
C ILE A 252 -10.93 35.86 1.90
N ASN A 253 -11.96 35.89 2.76
CA ASN A 253 -12.91 34.79 2.94
C ASN A 253 -12.22 33.50 3.42
N ILE A 254 -12.30 32.41 2.65
CA ILE A 254 -11.65 31.11 2.95
C ILE A 254 -10.31 30.97 2.22
N VAL A 255 -9.97 31.90 1.33
CA VAL A 255 -8.75 31.81 0.52
C VAL A 255 -7.67 32.61 1.20
N GLU A 256 -6.55 31.95 1.45
CA GLU A 256 -5.31 32.54 1.91
C GLU A 256 -4.38 32.80 0.72
N ILE A 257 -3.65 33.91 0.80
CA ILE A 257 -2.88 34.47 -0.31
C ILE A 257 -1.51 34.88 0.23
N LYS A 258 -0.44 34.22 -0.20
CA LYS A 258 0.94 34.63 0.02
C LYS A 258 1.42 35.42 -1.19
N VAL A 259 2.07 36.55 -0.98
CA VAL A 259 2.63 37.37 -2.08
C VAL A 259 4.14 37.15 -2.11
N GLU A 260 4.59 36.28 -2.99
CA GLU A 260 6.02 35.94 -3.05
C GLU A 260 6.84 37.08 -3.66
N GLU A 261 6.45 37.56 -4.83
CA GLU A 261 7.23 38.56 -5.58
C GLU A 261 6.33 39.65 -6.15
N VAL A 262 6.80 40.90 -6.04
CA VAL A 262 6.15 42.08 -6.61
C VAL A 262 7.03 42.74 -7.67
N LEU A 263 6.62 42.59 -8.94
CA LEU A 263 7.31 43.14 -10.10
C LEU A 263 6.72 44.49 -10.53
N TYR A 264 6.91 45.52 -9.70
CA TYR A 264 6.41 46.88 -9.97
C TYR A 264 7.31 47.66 -10.93
N THR A 265 6.76 48.13 -12.07
CA THR A 265 7.56 48.82 -13.09
C THR A 265 7.50 50.35 -13.03
N GLY A 266 6.46 50.93 -12.41
CA GLY A 266 6.23 52.39 -12.30
C GLY A 266 6.11 53.16 -13.63
N ASP A 267 6.29 52.49 -14.76
CA ASP A 267 6.23 53.01 -16.11
C ASP A 267 4.89 52.61 -16.71
N SER A 268 4.09 53.59 -17.14
CA SER A 268 2.78 53.36 -17.77
C SER A 268 2.82 52.49 -19.03
N THR A 269 4.00 52.21 -19.58
CA THR A 269 4.19 51.37 -20.78
C THR A 269 4.50 49.91 -20.48
N ARG A 270 4.77 49.55 -19.22
CA ARG A 270 5.00 48.17 -18.79
C ARG A 270 3.93 47.77 -17.79
N GLU A 271 3.43 46.55 -17.93
CA GLU A 271 2.48 46.00 -16.98
C GLU A 271 3.25 45.52 -15.74
N SER A 272 2.74 45.89 -14.57
CA SER A 272 3.21 45.36 -13.30
C SER A 272 2.64 43.95 -13.08
N LYS A 273 3.39 43.10 -12.38
CA LYS A 273 3.05 41.70 -12.16
C LYS A 273 3.31 41.28 -10.73
N ALA A 274 2.77 40.15 -10.32
CA ALA A 274 3.08 39.52 -9.05
C ALA A 274 3.06 37.99 -9.18
N VAL A 275 3.87 37.33 -8.35
CA VAL A 275 3.77 35.89 -8.07
C VAL A 275 3.00 35.77 -6.75
N ILE A 276 1.92 34.99 -6.75
CA ILE A 276 1.12 34.73 -5.55
C ILE A 276 0.89 33.24 -5.38
N ILE A 277 0.80 32.78 -4.14
CA ILE A 277 0.35 31.42 -3.81
C ILE A 277 -1.06 31.50 -3.25
N LEU A 278 -1.96 30.69 -3.80
CA LEU A 278 -3.34 30.57 -3.34
C LEU A 278 -3.56 29.20 -2.68
N GLY A 279 -4.12 29.22 -1.47
CA GLY A 279 -4.42 28.03 -0.68
C GLY A 279 -5.64 28.25 0.23
N ASP A 280 -6.19 27.18 0.80
CA ASP A 280 -7.12 27.33 1.93
C ASP A 280 -6.35 27.77 3.20
N ASP A 281 -5.17 27.17 3.40
CA ASP A 281 -4.08 27.65 4.26
C ASP A 281 -2.80 27.59 3.42
N VAL A 282 -2.07 28.71 3.30
CA VAL A 282 -0.82 28.75 2.49
C VAL A 282 0.41 28.41 3.31
N GLU A 283 0.30 28.50 4.63
CA GLU A 283 1.28 28.01 5.59
C GLU A 283 0.55 27.21 6.66
N PHE A 284 1.11 26.06 7.05
CA PHE A 284 0.65 25.31 8.20
C PHE A 284 1.85 24.85 9.04
N GLU A 285 1.70 24.97 10.35
CA GLU A 285 2.71 24.61 11.34
C GLU A 285 2.31 23.26 11.94
N VAL A 286 3.27 22.36 12.10
CA VAL A 286 3.12 21.09 12.81
C VAL A 286 4.22 20.95 13.86
N SER A 287 3.88 20.37 15.00
CA SER A 287 4.83 20.07 16.07
C SER A 287 4.95 18.57 16.35
N ASP A 288 6.08 18.17 16.93
CA ASP A 288 6.32 16.81 17.43
C ASP A 288 5.21 16.34 18.38
N GLY A 289 4.69 15.15 18.12
CA GLY A 289 3.59 14.54 18.86
C GLY A 289 2.20 15.13 18.56
N GLU A 290 2.05 15.99 17.56
CA GLU A 290 0.73 16.39 17.07
C GLU A 290 0.17 15.36 16.07
N GLU A 291 -1.14 15.16 16.09
CA GLU A 291 -1.83 14.32 15.09
C GLU A 291 -1.56 14.85 13.67
N TYR A 292 -1.34 13.95 12.71
CA TYR A 292 -1.06 14.29 11.32
C TYR A 292 -2.19 15.11 10.67
N GLU A 293 -3.43 14.68 10.93
CA GLU A 293 -4.68 15.33 10.58
C GLU A 293 -5.69 15.08 11.72
N ASP A 294 -6.77 15.86 11.81
CA ASP A 294 -7.83 15.63 12.80
C ASP A 294 -8.36 14.17 12.72
N ASP A 295 -8.39 13.46 13.84
CA ASP A 295 -8.81 12.05 13.95
C ASP A 295 -7.88 11.07 13.18
N SER A 296 -6.62 11.45 12.94
CA SER A 296 -5.61 10.59 12.32
C SER A 296 -5.04 9.55 13.29
N ILE A 297 -4.74 8.35 12.78
CA ILE A 297 -4.01 7.29 13.50
C ILE A 297 -2.48 7.50 13.52
N TRP A 298 -2.03 8.64 12.99
CA TRP A 298 -0.62 8.99 12.84
C TRP A 298 -0.32 10.27 13.60
N GLU A 299 0.76 10.28 14.36
CA GLU A 299 1.36 11.48 14.97
C GLU A 299 2.67 11.85 14.25
N TRP A 300 2.93 13.15 14.18
CA TRP A 300 4.21 13.70 13.72
C TRP A 300 5.34 13.33 14.67
N ILE A 301 6.47 12.90 14.12
CA ILE A 301 7.75 12.86 14.83
C ILE A 301 8.70 13.86 14.18
N ILE A 302 9.14 14.85 14.95
CA ILE A 302 9.98 15.93 14.45
C ILE A 302 11.19 16.10 15.37
N ASP A 303 12.38 15.96 14.78
CA ASP A 303 13.66 16.25 15.42
C ASP A 303 14.45 17.29 14.60
N GLU A 304 15.62 17.69 15.10
CA GLU A 304 16.51 18.70 14.49
C GLU A 304 16.88 18.40 13.02
N HIS A 305 16.88 17.12 12.63
CA HIS A 305 17.36 16.66 11.32
C HIS A 305 16.43 15.65 10.65
N SER A 306 15.18 15.57 11.10
CA SER A 306 14.24 14.61 10.54
C SER A 306 12.79 14.90 10.82
N ILE A 307 11.96 14.44 9.90
CA ILE A 307 10.50 14.50 10.00
C ILE A 307 9.94 13.12 9.68
N GLY A 308 8.92 12.70 10.40
CA GLY A 308 8.35 11.38 10.24
C GLY A 308 6.94 11.27 10.80
N LEU A 309 6.42 10.05 10.76
CA LEU A 309 5.14 9.67 11.34
C LEU A 309 5.28 8.41 12.17
N VAL A 310 4.46 8.30 13.21
CA VAL A 310 4.33 7.09 14.03
C VAL A 310 2.87 6.73 14.22
N LEU A 311 2.59 5.43 14.20
CA LEU A 311 1.26 4.91 14.48
C LEU A 311 0.91 5.12 15.95
N THR A 312 -0.23 5.73 16.24
CA THR A 312 -0.67 6.03 17.63
C THR A 312 -1.75 5.10 18.13
N GLU A 313 -2.41 4.37 17.22
CA GLU A 313 -3.53 3.49 17.54
C GLU A 313 -3.08 2.03 17.60
N ASP A 314 -3.81 1.24 18.39
CA ASP A 314 -3.57 -0.19 18.55
C ASP A 314 -4.55 -1.00 17.69
N PHE A 315 -4.03 -1.99 16.97
CA PHE A 315 -4.80 -2.92 16.14
C PHE A 315 -4.64 -4.33 16.73
N THR A 316 -5.07 -4.54 17.97
CA THR A 316 -4.90 -5.83 18.68
C THR A 316 -6.20 -6.62 18.90
N GLU A 317 -7.36 -5.98 18.85
CA GLU A 317 -8.67 -6.59 19.13
C GLU A 317 -9.63 -6.43 17.94
N LEU A 318 -10.79 -7.12 17.91
CA LEU A 318 -11.76 -7.03 16.79
C LEU A 318 -12.97 -6.12 17.08
N ASP A 319 -13.24 -5.81 18.34
CA ASP A 319 -14.41 -5.03 18.78
C ASP A 319 -14.10 -3.56 19.12
N GLU A 320 -12.92 -3.08 18.71
CA GLU A 320 -12.47 -1.69 18.87
C GLU A 320 -12.66 -0.85 17.58
N GLU A 321 -12.33 0.44 17.67
CA GLU A 321 -12.37 1.37 16.53
C GLU A 321 -11.38 0.97 15.43
N PHE A 322 -10.22 0.47 15.84
CA PHE A 322 -9.16 -0.07 14.99
C PHE A 322 -9.01 -1.56 15.26
N SER A 323 -9.41 -2.38 14.29
CA SER A 323 -9.41 -3.84 14.45
C SER A 323 -8.07 -4.46 14.02
N ALA A 324 -7.65 -5.54 14.68
CA ALA A 324 -6.55 -6.37 14.20
C ALA A 324 -6.78 -6.77 12.72
N LEU A 325 -5.71 -6.79 11.92
CA LEU A 325 -5.84 -6.97 10.47
C LEU A 325 -6.16 -8.42 10.13
N ALA A 326 -7.28 -8.65 9.43
CA ALA A 326 -7.59 -9.93 8.83
C ALA A 326 -6.80 -10.12 7.52
N THR A 327 -6.85 -11.33 6.95
CA THR A 327 -6.20 -11.59 5.66
C THR A 327 -6.75 -10.67 4.56
N GLY A 328 -5.86 -9.90 3.95
CA GLY A 328 -6.14 -8.91 2.91
C GLY A 328 -6.42 -7.49 3.44
N ASP A 329 -6.51 -7.31 4.75
CA ASP A 329 -6.60 -5.98 5.35
C ASP A 329 -5.23 -5.31 5.39
N LEU A 330 -5.24 -3.98 5.36
CA LEU A 330 -4.04 -3.17 5.27
C LEU A 330 -4.13 -1.92 6.16
N VAL A 331 -2.97 -1.42 6.54
CA VAL A 331 -2.77 -0.11 7.16
C VAL A 331 -1.78 0.68 6.32
N CYS A 332 -2.10 1.93 5.99
CA CYS A 332 -1.28 2.77 5.12
C CYS A 332 -0.85 4.05 5.82
N LEU A 333 0.36 4.49 5.52
CA LEU A 333 0.76 5.89 5.71
C LEU A 333 -0.14 6.83 4.89
N PRO A 334 -0.19 8.13 5.24
CA PRO A 334 -0.93 9.10 4.45
C PRO A 334 -0.54 9.07 2.97
N ASN A 335 -1.51 9.42 2.11
CA ASN A 335 -1.39 9.36 0.65
C ASN A 335 -1.13 7.94 0.11
N ASP A 336 -1.55 6.93 0.87
CA ASP A 336 -1.28 5.50 0.63
C ASP A 336 0.22 5.19 0.49
N TYR A 337 1.11 6.08 0.97
CA TYR A 337 2.50 6.17 0.53
C TYR A 337 3.23 4.83 0.62
N VAL A 338 3.12 4.20 1.80
CA VAL A 338 3.52 2.82 2.08
C VAL A 338 2.37 2.16 2.82
N CYS A 339 2.01 0.95 2.41
CA CYS A 339 0.98 0.14 3.04
C CYS A 339 1.54 -1.20 3.52
N VAL A 340 1.18 -1.59 4.73
CA VAL A 340 1.42 -2.92 5.28
C VAL A 340 0.14 -3.72 5.13
N ASN A 341 0.20 -4.83 4.40
CA ASN A 341 -0.93 -5.71 4.13
C ASN A 341 -0.67 -7.10 4.71
N TYR A 342 -1.62 -7.64 5.47
CA TYR A 342 -1.52 -9.01 5.99
C TYR A 342 -2.00 -10.02 4.95
N ASN A 343 -1.09 -10.86 4.46
CA ASN A 343 -1.42 -11.82 3.39
C ASN A 343 -2.02 -13.13 3.90
N GLY A 344 -2.05 -13.34 5.21
CA GLY A 344 -2.48 -14.60 5.82
C GLY A 344 -1.33 -15.55 6.13
N LEU A 345 -1.70 -16.78 6.53
CA LEU A 345 -0.78 -17.89 6.71
C LEU A 345 -0.39 -18.51 5.36
N ILE A 346 0.83 -19.04 5.28
CA ILE A 346 1.26 -19.94 4.21
C ILE A 346 0.42 -21.22 4.30
N ASP A 347 -0.05 -21.70 3.15
CA ASP A 347 -0.86 -22.91 3.08
C ASP A 347 0.04 -24.13 3.33
N GLU A 348 -0.16 -24.78 4.46
CA GLU A 348 0.56 -25.99 4.87
C GLU A 348 -0.37 -27.19 4.88
N ASP A 349 0.15 -28.36 4.49
CA ASP A 349 -0.59 -29.61 4.60
C ASP A 349 -0.83 -29.93 6.08
N ILE A 350 -2.06 -30.33 6.42
CA ILE A 350 -2.47 -30.59 7.81
C ILE A 350 -2.86 -32.05 8.02
N GLU A 351 -2.31 -32.66 9.07
CA GLU A 351 -2.65 -34.00 9.52
C GLU A 351 -3.61 -33.96 10.71
N LYS A 352 -4.63 -34.82 10.69
CA LYS A 352 -5.69 -34.82 11.71
C LYS A 352 -5.52 -35.98 12.67
N TYR A 353 -5.52 -35.66 13.96
CA TYR A 353 -5.39 -36.63 15.02
C TYR A 353 -6.60 -36.55 15.96
N THR A 354 -7.16 -37.72 16.27
CA THR A 354 -8.26 -37.84 17.22
C THR A 354 -7.85 -38.74 18.36
N PHE A 355 -8.27 -38.39 19.56
CA PHE A 355 -7.90 -39.09 20.77
C PHE A 355 -9.16 -39.34 21.59
N ASP A 356 -9.34 -40.58 22.03
CA ASP A 356 -10.52 -40.99 22.75
C ASP A 356 -10.16 -41.90 23.94
N LEU A 357 -10.71 -41.61 25.12
CA LEU A 357 -10.48 -42.42 26.31
C LEU A 357 -11.32 -43.71 26.24
N GLU A 358 -10.65 -44.86 26.27
CA GLU A 358 -11.30 -46.17 26.27
C GLU A 358 -10.81 -46.99 27.47
N ASP A 359 -11.70 -47.23 28.44
CA ASP A 359 -11.44 -47.90 29.72
C ASP A 359 -10.31 -47.28 30.56
N SER A 360 -9.05 -47.62 30.27
CA SER A 360 -7.85 -47.22 31.02
C SER A 360 -6.67 -46.81 30.14
N TYR A 361 -6.95 -46.51 28.87
CA TYR A 361 -5.95 -46.04 27.90
C TYR A 361 -6.58 -44.99 26.99
N VAL A 362 -5.74 -44.14 26.40
CA VAL A 362 -6.16 -43.22 25.34
C VAL A 362 -5.88 -43.87 24.00
N ARG A 363 -6.89 -44.00 23.16
CA ARG A 363 -6.74 -44.45 21.78
C ARG A 363 -6.53 -43.22 20.91
N ALA A 364 -5.40 -43.16 20.21
CA ALA A 364 -5.11 -42.10 19.24
C ALA A 364 -5.22 -42.66 17.81
N LYS A 365 -5.87 -41.92 16.91
CA LYS A 365 -5.99 -42.23 15.48
C LYS A 365 -5.43 -41.07 14.67
N GLY A 366 -4.74 -41.39 13.59
CA GLY A 366 -3.98 -40.46 12.76
C GLY A 366 -2.87 -41.22 12.04
N ASN A 367 -1.95 -40.50 11.40
CA ASN A 367 -0.78 -41.09 10.75
C ASN A 367 0.39 -41.10 11.74
N PHE A 368 0.91 -42.27 12.14
CA PHE A 368 2.02 -42.37 13.08
C PHE A 368 3.16 -43.22 12.51
N LEU A 369 4.41 -42.82 12.77
CA LEU A 369 5.59 -43.54 12.30
C LEU A 369 6.43 -44.05 13.47
N SER A 370 6.83 -45.33 13.39
CA SER A 370 7.84 -45.91 14.29
C SER A 370 8.94 -46.57 13.46
N GLY A 371 10.01 -45.81 13.21
CA GLY A 371 11.13 -46.27 12.39
C GLY A 371 10.79 -46.31 10.89
N VAL A 372 10.28 -47.44 10.39
CA VAL A 372 9.89 -47.62 8.97
C VAL A 372 8.48 -48.19 8.83
N GLU A 373 7.76 -48.28 9.94
CA GLU A 373 6.42 -48.84 10.01
C GLU A 373 5.41 -47.72 10.30
N ASP A 374 4.31 -47.75 9.55
CA ASP A 374 3.23 -46.78 9.63
C ASP A 374 2.05 -47.37 10.41
N TYR A 375 1.40 -46.53 11.20
CA TYR A 375 0.29 -46.91 12.05
C TYR A 375 -0.86 -45.91 11.89
N ASP A 376 -2.07 -46.39 11.57
CA ASP A 376 -3.28 -45.54 11.53
C ASP A 376 -3.86 -45.28 12.94
N ARG A 377 -3.30 -45.96 13.95
CA ARG A 377 -3.80 -45.99 15.32
C ARG A 377 -2.73 -46.46 16.29
N ILE A 378 -2.70 -45.82 17.44
CA ILE A 378 -1.90 -46.22 18.60
C ILE A 378 -2.71 -46.16 19.89
N TYR A 379 -2.16 -46.75 20.94
CA TYR A 379 -2.75 -46.83 22.27
C TYR A 379 -1.76 -46.29 23.30
N LEU A 380 -2.18 -45.30 24.07
CA LEU A 380 -1.40 -44.64 25.10
C LEU A 380 -1.85 -45.17 26.46
N GLY A 381 -1.01 -46.03 27.06
CA GLY A 381 -1.33 -46.68 28.33
C GLY A 381 -0.59 -46.04 29.49
N VAL A 382 -1.27 -45.92 30.64
CA VAL A 382 -0.69 -45.49 31.93
C VAL A 382 -1.12 -46.43 33.04
N GLY A 383 -0.18 -46.93 33.84
CA GLY A 383 -0.51 -47.70 35.04
C GLY A 383 0.70 -48.32 35.73
N GLU A 384 0.48 -48.94 36.89
CA GLU A 384 1.54 -49.54 37.72
C GLU A 384 2.43 -50.54 36.97
N ASN A 385 1.95 -51.11 35.86
CA ASN A 385 2.63 -52.19 35.15
C ASN A 385 3.12 -51.81 33.74
N LYS A 386 2.54 -50.81 33.07
CA LYS A 386 2.90 -50.42 31.70
C LYS A 386 2.57 -48.94 31.45
N THR A 387 3.58 -48.19 31.07
CA THR A 387 3.47 -46.82 30.53
C THR A 387 4.08 -46.80 29.14
N GLY A 388 3.37 -46.27 28.16
CA GLY A 388 3.93 -45.91 26.86
C GLY A 388 2.95 -46.06 25.70
N ILE A 389 3.52 -46.13 24.51
CA ILE A 389 2.81 -46.17 23.23
C ILE A 389 2.81 -47.61 22.70
N PHE A 390 1.66 -48.10 22.27
CA PHE A 390 1.45 -49.47 21.79
C PHE A 390 0.68 -49.49 20.46
N SER A 391 0.93 -50.49 19.61
CA SER A 391 0.28 -50.65 18.31
C SER A 391 -1.11 -51.31 18.35
N ASP A 392 -1.46 -52.02 19.42
CA ASP A 392 -2.73 -52.73 19.59
C ASP A 392 -3.31 -52.48 21.01
N ASN A 393 -4.56 -52.84 21.28
CA ASN A 393 -5.25 -52.60 22.55
C ASN A 393 -5.05 -53.71 23.59
N GLU A 394 -4.52 -54.87 23.20
CA GLU A 394 -4.29 -56.00 24.11
C GLU A 394 -3.01 -55.78 24.95
N LEU A 395 -3.09 -54.89 25.94
CA LEU A 395 -1.96 -54.43 26.79
C LEU A 395 -1.06 -55.56 27.35
N ALA A 396 -1.47 -56.83 27.34
CA ALA A 396 -0.64 -57.97 27.72
C ALA A 396 0.40 -58.39 26.67
N ASP A 397 0.07 -58.36 25.36
CA ASP A 397 0.83 -59.01 24.27
C ASP A 397 1.33 -58.03 23.17
N ASN A 398 1.14 -56.72 23.34
CA ASN A 398 1.43 -55.70 22.32
C ASN A 398 2.90 -55.38 22.08
N ASP A 399 3.18 -54.93 20.85
CA ASP A 399 4.44 -54.30 20.47
C ASP A 399 4.53 -52.89 21.08
N TYR A 400 5.49 -52.73 21.98
CA TYR A 400 5.82 -51.46 22.62
C TYR A 400 6.60 -50.58 21.64
N LEU A 401 6.03 -49.43 21.28
CA LEU A 401 6.60 -48.48 20.32
C LEU A 401 7.55 -47.48 20.97
N GLY A 402 7.39 -47.21 22.27
CA GLY A 402 8.24 -46.28 23.02
C GLY A 402 7.47 -45.34 23.93
N LEU A 403 8.10 -44.20 24.26
CA LEU A 403 7.46 -43.03 24.88
C LEU A 403 7.31 -41.87 23.90
N THR A 404 7.87 -42.00 22.70
CA THR A 404 7.86 -41.00 21.64
C THR A 404 7.48 -41.70 20.35
N ILE A 405 6.68 -41.04 19.51
CA ILE A 405 6.33 -41.49 18.17
C ILE A 405 6.20 -40.29 17.23
N GLU A 406 6.63 -40.46 15.98
CA GLU A 406 6.54 -39.43 14.94
C GLU A 406 5.10 -39.33 14.42
N LEU A 407 4.67 -38.11 14.10
CA LEU A 407 3.32 -37.80 13.64
C LEU A 407 3.27 -37.75 12.11
N GLY A 408 3.38 -38.91 11.47
CA GLY A 408 3.16 -39.05 10.04
C GLY A 408 4.17 -38.25 9.23
N ASP A 409 3.67 -37.44 8.30
CA ASP A 409 4.49 -36.58 7.45
C ASP A 409 4.88 -35.26 8.15
N THR A 410 4.41 -34.98 9.36
CA THR A 410 4.74 -33.74 10.09
C THR A 410 6.10 -33.79 10.77
N ASP A 411 6.70 -32.62 11.00
CA ASP A 411 7.93 -32.45 11.78
C ASP A 411 7.74 -32.63 13.30
N SER A 412 6.50 -32.83 13.74
CA SER A 412 6.12 -32.95 15.14
C SER A 412 6.23 -34.38 15.69
N VAL A 413 6.45 -34.48 17.00
CA VAL A 413 6.48 -35.77 17.71
C VAL A 413 5.50 -35.80 18.89
N LEU A 414 4.81 -36.92 19.05
CA LEU A 414 4.00 -37.19 20.24
C LEU A 414 4.86 -37.85 21.32
N ASN A 415 4.88 -37.23 22.50
CA ASN A 415 5.59 -37.72 23.68
C ASN A 415 4.64 -38.06 24.83
N ILE A 416 5.00 -39.07 25.62
CA ILE A 416 4.42 -39.35 26.93
C ILE A 416 5.40 -38.96 28.02
N ILE A 417 5.08 -37.91 28.78
CA ILE A 417 5.95 -37.35 29.82
C ILE A 417 5.31 -37.55 31.20
N TYR A 418 6.10 -37.97 32.19
CA TYR A 418 5.67 -38.03 33.58
C TYR A 418 5.97 -36.71 34.30
N ASN A 419 4.95 -36.04 34.80
CA ASN A 419 5.10 -34.87 35.65
C ASN A 419 5.13 -35.31 37.13
N GLU A 420 6.30 -35.19 37.76
CA GLU A 420 6.52 -35.59 39.16
C GLU A 420 5.68 -34.77 40.14
N THR A 421 5.36 -33.52 39.81
CA THR A 421 4.66 -32.59 40.69
C THR A 421 3.23 -33.03 40.91
N ASP A 422 2.55 -33.37 39.81
CA ASP A 422 1.14 -33.78 39.83
C ASP A 422 0.98 -35.30 39.90
N SER A 423 2.07 -36.04 39.73
CA SER A 423 2.09 -37.51 39.64
C SER A 423 1.20 -38.03 38.51
N VAL A 424 1.24 -37.34 37.37
CA VAL A 424 0.36 -37.49 36.22
C VAL A 424 1.20 -37.62 34.95
N TYR A 425 0.72 -38.39 33.97
CA TYR A 425 1.35 -38.47 32.66
C TYR A 425 0.63 -37.59 31.65
N TRP A 426 1.40 -36.94 30.78
CA TRP A 426 0.93 -35.99 29.79
C TRP A 426 1.27 -36.49 28.39
N ILE A 427 0.33 -36.31 27.46
CA ILE A 427 0.57 -36.32 26.02
C ILE A 427 1.09 -34.93 25.68
N VAL A 428 2.25 -34.86 25.04
CA VAL A 428 2.89 -33.61 24.63
C VAL A 428 3.22 -33.66 23.14
N ILE A 429 2.74 -32.67 22.40
CA ILE A 429 3.04 -32.44 20.97
C ILE A 429 3.41 -30.97 20.85
N GLU A 430 4.69 -30.67 20.63
CA GLU A 430 5.21 -29.30 20.71
C GLU A 430 4.77 -28.60 22.00
N GLU A 431 4.03 -27.48 21.92
CA GLU A 431 3.47 -26.80 23.10
C GLU A 431 2.06 -27.26 23.51
N PHE A 432 1.45 -28.18 22.75
CA PHE A 432 0.19 -28.79 23.15
C PHE A 432 0.43 -29.86 24.23
N GLU A 433 -0.16 -29.66 25.40
CA GLU A 433 -0.11 -30.62 26.50
C GLU A 433 -1.51 -30.97 27.02
N VAL A 434 -1.79 -32.27 27.13
CA VAL A 434 -3.02 -32.80 27.73
C VAL A 434 -2.70 -33.98 28.64
N ASN A 435 -3.29 -34.01 29.83
CA ASN A 435 -3.17 -35.15 30.74
C ASN A 435 -3.79 -36.40 30.09
N LEU A 436 -3.15 -37.57 30.22
CA LEU A 436 -3.64 -38.85 29.70
C LEU A 436 -5.01 -39.31 30.26
N ASP A 437 -5.45 -38.77 31.39
CA ASP A 437 -6.83 -38.97 31.87
C ASP A 437 -7.86 -38.10 31.11
N LEU A 438 -7.41 -37.28 30.16
CA LEU A 438 -8.17 -36.32 29.33
C LEU A 438 -9.00 -35.30 30.13
N ASN A 439 -8.66 -35.09 31.40
CA ASN A 439 -9.41 -34.24 32.32
C ASN A 439 -8.85 -32.81 32.47
N VAL A 440 -7.65 -32.55 31.92
CA VAL A 440 -6.94 -31.26 32.03
C VAL A 440 -6.08 -31.05 30.78
N THR A 441 -6.17 -29.85 30.20
CA THR A 441 -5.37 -29.35 29.07
C THR A 441 -4.61 -28.08 29.49
N ASN A 442 -3.46 -27.80 28.88
CA ASN A 442 -2.75 -26.53 29.05
C ASN A 442 -3.06 -25.48 27.96
N VAL A 443 -3.86 -25.86 26.96
CA VAL A 443 -4.21 -25.05 25.79
C VAL A 443 -5.58 -24.37 25.90
N GLY A 444 -6.07 -24.16 27.12
CA GLY A 444 -7.29 -23.38 27.38
C GLY A 444 -8.45 -24.18 27.95
N THR A 445 -9.41 -23.42 28.50
CA THR A 445 -10.65 -23.93 29.11
C THR A 445 -11.89 -23.23 28.51
N GLY A 446 -11.78 -22.74 27.28
CA GLY A 446 -12.88 -22.08 26.58
C GLY A 446 -13.57 -23.02 25.59
N ASP A 447 -14.79 -22.65 25.21
CA ASP A 447 -15.62 -23.35 24.22
C ASP A 447 -15.16 -23.15 22.75
N GLU A 448 -14.12 -22.32 22.53
CA GLU A 448 -13.63 -21.93 21.21
C GLU A 448 -12.41 -22.73 20.76
N ASP A 449 -12.18 -22.79 19.45
CA ASP A 449 -10.97 -23.41 18.90
C ASP A 449 -9.71 -22.67 19.36
N TYR A 450 -8.64 -23.41 19.61
CA TYR A 450 -7.37 -22.87 20.09
C TYR A 450 -6.24 -23.24 19.12
N LEU A 451 -5.45 -22.27 18.69
CA LEU A 451 -4.31 -22.47 17.79
C LEU A 451 -3.00 -22.24 18.54
N THR A 452 -2.16 -23.27 18.64
CA THR A 452 -0.88 -23.13 19.34
C THR A 452 0.14 -22.27 18.55
N ALA A 453 1.26 -21.87 19.16
CA ALA A 453 2.30 -21.06 18.50
C ALA A 453 3.03 -21.79 17.35
N TYR A 454 2.95 -23.13 17.31
CA TYR A 454 3.39 -23.97 16.22
C TYR A 454 2.33 -24.07 15.09
N GLY A 455 1.08 -23.70 15.39
CA GLY A 455 -0.04 -23.82 14.47
C GLY A 455 -0.89 -25.08 14.65
N ILE A 456 -0.77 -25.77 15.79
CA ILE A 456 -1.63 -26.91 16.09
C ILE A 456 -3.03 -26.39 16.45
N LEU A 457 -4.02 -26.73 15.64
CA LEU A 457 -5.42 -26.35 15.90
C LEU A 457 -6.10 -27.40 16.78
N VAL A 458 -6.42 -27.02 18.00
CA VAL A 458 -7.15 -27.83 18.99
C VAL A 458 -8.61 -27.40 18.98
N LYS A 459 -9.50 -28.29 18.55
CA LYS A 459 -10.92 -27.96 18.43
C LYS A 459 -11.64 -28.08 19.75
N ASN A 460 -12.34 -27.01 20.14
CA ASN A 460 -13.22 -26.95 21.31
C ASN A 460 -12.68 -27.72 22.54
N PRO A 461 -11.59 -27.23 23.17
CA PRO A 461 -10.91 -27.93 24.25
C PRO A 461 -11.78 -28.11 25.50
N GLU A 462 -12.77 -27.24 25.75
CA GLU A 462 -13.70 -27.38 26.89
C GLU A 462 -14.62 -28.60 26.73
N ASP A 463 -15.33 -28.73 25.61
CA ASP A 463 -16.22 -29.88 25.37
C ASP A 463 -15.41 -31.18 25.28
N ALA A 464 -14.21 -31.11 24.71
CA ALA A 464 -13.34 -32.26 24.53
C ALA A 464 -13.03 -33.01 25.85
N ILE A 465 -12.82 -32.24 26.93
CA ILE A 465 -12.62 -32.78 28.28
C ILE A 465 -13.88 -33.50 28.77
N SER A 466 -15.06 -32.92 28.53
CA SER A 466 -16.32 -33.48 28.99
C SER A 466 -16.71 -34.77 28.25
N ASP A 467 -16.37 -34.85 26.97
CA ASP A 467 -16.66 -35.97 26.08
C ASP A 467 -15.59 -37.07 26.11
N ASN A 468 -14.45 -36.82 26.78
CA ASN A 468 -13.24 -37.66 26.73
C ASN A 468 -12.79 -37.94 25.28
N TYR A 469 -12.93 -36.93 24.43
CA TYR A 469 -12.60 -36.98 23.02
C TYR A 469 -11.98 -35.66 22.63
N PHE A 470 -10.80 -35.66 22.02
CA PHE A 470 -10.22 -34.43 21.47
C PHE A 470 -9.74 -34.65 20.03
N GLU A 471 -9.85 -33.59 19.23
CA GLU A 471 -9.39 -33.53 17.85
C GLU A 471 -8.38 -32.40 17.73
N ILE A 472 -7.22 -32.71 17.18
CA ILE A 472 -6.21 -31.72 16.82
C ILE A 472 -5.89 -31.85 15.33
N SER A 473 -5.51 -30.73 14.71
CA SER A 473 -4.88 -30.70 13.39
C SER A 473 -3.45 -30.19 13.57
N VAL A 474 -2.48 -30.96 13.08
CA VAL A 474 -1.04 -30.66 13.19
C VAL A 474 -0.54 -30.35 11.78
N PRO A 475 0.03 -29.16 11.53
CA PRO A 475 0.61 -28.83 10.23
C PRO A 475 1.90 -29.62 9.97
N GLU A 476 2.26 -29.82 8.70
CA GLU A 476 3.48 -30.52 8.29
C GLU A 476 4.72 -29.82 8.87
N GLU A 477 4.81 -28.51 8.64
CA GLU A 477 5.80 -27.61 9.22
C GLU A 477 5.14 -26.60 10.17
N LYS A 478 5.96 -25.82 10.87
CA LYS A 478 5.45 -24.76 11.75
C LYS A 478 4.72 -23.70 10.91
N LEU A 479 3.50 -23.32 11.29
CA LEU A 479 2.76 -22.30 10.53
C LEU A 479 3.49 -20.95 10.53
N GLU A 480 3.65 -20.42 9.32
CA GLU A 480 4.24 -19.12 9.03
C GLU A 480 3.18 -18.24 8.37
N GLY A 481 3.16 -16.95 8.73
CA GLY A 481 2.41 -15.95 8.00
C GLY A 481 3.30 -15.05 7.18
N THR A 482 2.65 -14.28 6.32
CA THR A 482 3.35 -13.31 5.47
C THR A 482 2.65 -11.97 5.51
N ILE A 483 3.44 -10.91 5.40
CA ILE A 483 2.95 -9.54 5.16
C ILE A 483 3.61 -9.01 3.89
N SER A 484 2.93 -8.12 3.19
CA SER A 484 3.54 -7.39 2.07
C SER A 484 3.56 -5.92 2.38
N VAL A 485 4.70 -5.28 2.12
CA VAL A 485 4.86 -3.83 2.23
C VAL A 485 5.00 -3.26 0.81
N SER A 486 4.09 -2.39 0.40
CA SER A 486 4.06 -1.84 -0.96
C SER A 486 3.88 -0.33 -0.98
N ASP A 487 4.45 0.32 -1.99
CA ASP A 487 4.28 1.76 -2.22
C ASP A 487 2.95 2.10 -2.93
N TRP A 488 2.43 3.32 -2.77
CA TRP A 488 1.18 3.76 -3.42
C TRP A 488 1.22 3.65 -4.94
N LYS A 489 2.40 3.89 -5.55
CA LYS A 489 2.62 3.82 -7.01
C LYS A 489 2.34 2.43 -7.58
N THR A 490 2.39 1.42 -6.72
CA THR A 490 2.06 0.02 -7.02
C THR A 490 0.55 -0.24 -6.97
N ILE A 491 -0.19 0.40 -6.06
CA ILE A 491 -1.60 0.12 -5.77
C ILE A 491 -2.55 0.71 -6.83
N GLU A 492 -2.33 1.95 -7.28
CA GLU A 492 -3.21 2.60 -8.29
C GLU A 492 -3.32 1.77 -9.59
N LYS A 493 -2.24 1.10 -9.98
CA LYS A 493 -2.17 0.29 -11.21
C LYS A 493 -3.06 -0.96 -11.17
N VAL A 494 -3.33 -1.52 -9.99
CA VAL A 494 -4.18 -2.72 -9.84
C VAL A 494 -5.67 -2.33 -9.91
N SER A 495 -6.04 -1.20 -9.31
CA SER A 495 -7.43 -0.79 -9.20
C SER A 495 -8.08 -0.43 -10.55
N ASP A 496 -7.34 0.21 -11.46
CA ASP A 496 -7.85 0.61 -12.78
C ASP A 496 -7.98 -0.56 -13.75
N THR A 497 -7.09 -1.56 -13.64
CA THR A 497 -7.12 -2.75 -14.50
C THR A 497 -8.36 -3.63 -14.22
N SER A 498 -8.78 -3.73 -12.96
CA SER A 498 -9.98 -4.49 -12.57
C SER A 498 -11.29 -3.92 -13.13
N LYS A 499 -11.37 -2.59 -13.31
CA LYS A 499 -12.57 -1.91 -13.83
C LYS A 499 -12.75 -2.09 -15.33
N GLU A 500 -11.67 -2.20 -16.11
CA GLU A 500 -11.78 -2.41 -17.57
C GLU A 500 -12.15 -3.86 -17.93
N VAL A 501 -11.63 -4.85 -17.20
CA VAL A 501 -11.93 -6.28 -17.46
C VAL A 501 -13.43 -6.57 -17.28
N THR A 502 -14.08 -5.91 -16.33
CA THR A 502 -15.51 -6.11 -16.05
C THR A 502 -16.42 -5.59 -17.18
N ASN A 503 -15.98 -4.61 -17.97
CA ASN A 503 -16.76 -4.02 -19.06
C ASN A 503 -16.66 -4.76 -20.40
N GLN A 504 -15.65 -5.63 -20.60
CA GLN A 504 -15.50 -6.37 -21.87
C GLN A 504 -16.25 -7.71 -21.94
N THR A 505 -16.75 -8.23 -20.81
CA THR A 505 -17.54 -9.49 -20.79
C THR A 505 -19.05 -9.31 -21.01
N SER A 506 -19.51 -8.11 -21.38
CA SER A 506 -20.94 -7.81 -21.60
C SER A 506 -21.28 -7.31 -23.01
N THR A 507 -20.83 -8.02 -24.04
CA THR A 507 -21.41 -7.95 -25.41
C THR A 507 -21.54 -9.32 -26.05
#